data_AF-A0A1G3ZL81-F1
#
_entry.id   AF-A0A1G3ZL81-F1
#
_cell.length_a   1.000
_cell.length_b   1.000
_cell.length_c   1.000
_cell.angle_alpha   90.00
_cell.angle_beta   90.00
_cell.angle_gamma   90.00
#
_symmetry.space_group_name_H-M   'P 1'
#
loop_
_entity.id
_entity.type
_entity.pdbx_description
1 polymer ?
#
loop_
_entity_poly.entity_id
_entity_poly.type
_entity_poly.pdbx_seq_one_letter_code
_entity_poly.pdbx_strand_id
1 'polypeptide(L)'
;MNTRNLLLVGLLGFAPALAAEVNILVTPESLKNSWQVVGAGPGDIRPEGKGWILPAGVQVARELAEAQGATGVAVTFIGRPHFAAAAANMPALEFGDALVAFARSGDDGVLVVLIGENEPVVLPFAFLLEEAGRSAEPLQVCLRFDPFNKRYSVDVGDQTLTIPGPPGHGGLPVTLALSAGENDSLAVDSLQITLSEPAIVVPDAPVGGVNNGSEGAATRPDQATARASAQAAIGSGASAREAAATPDVRASADSKAPTPSTLEIYTPMSGHRRLEALRRIERRLQP
;
A
#
# COMPACT_ATOMS: atom_id res chain seq x y z
N MET A 1 21.82 -64.34 3.80
CA MET A 1 21.57 -63.68 2.48
C MET A 1 20.05 -63.67 2.35
N ASN A 2 19.39 -62.54 2.66
CA ASN A 2 19.12 -61.41 1.76
C ASN A 2 18.09 -61.84 0.69
N THR A 3 16.95 -61.16 0.46
CA THR A 3 16.65 -59.73 0.71
C THR A 3 15.16 -59.52 0.97
N ARG A 4 14.79 -58.63 1.91
CA ARG A 4 13.41 -58.12 2.06
C ARG A 4 13.27 -56.86 1.20
N ASN A 5 12.43 -56.88 0.18
CA ASN A 5 12.00 -55.66 -0.52
C ASN A 5 10.85 -55.02 0.26
N LEU A 6 11.15 -54.01 1.07
CA LEU A 6 10.14 -53.13 1.66
C LEU A 6 9.89 -51.98 0.70
N LEU A 7 8.73 -51.94 0.07
CA LEU A 7 8.39 -50.92 -0.93
C LEU A 7 7.96 -49.64 -0.20
N LEU A 8 8.86 -48.66 -0.12
CA LEU A 8 8.60 -47.38 0.54
C LEU A 8 7.73 -46.50 -0.37
N VAL A 9 6.41 -46.54 -0.17
CA VAL A 9 5.49 -45.60 -0.83
C VAL A 9 5.67 -44.24 -0.18
N GLY A 10 6.37 -43.34 -0.88
CA GLY A 10 6.53 -41.96 -0.43
C GLY A 10 5.21 -41.20 -0.51
N LEU A 11 4.59 -40.91 0.64
CA LEU A 11 3.61 -39.84 0.73
C LEU A 11 4.34 -38.51 0.50
N LEU A 12 4.26 -37.97 -0.73
CA LEU A 12 4.43 -36.55 -0.97
C LEU A 12 3.23 -35.83 -0.35
N GLY A 13 3.38 -35.45 0.92
CA GLY A 13 2.40 -34.61 1.60
C GLY A 13 2.34 -33.25 0.94
N PHE A 14 1.15 -32.88 0.46
CA PHE A 14 0.84 -31.51 0.06
C PHE A 14 0.87 -30.63 1.32
N ALA A 15 2.04 -30.06 1.62
CA ALA A 15 2.09 -28.89 2.47
C ALA A 15 1.47 -27.72 1.67
N PRO A 16 0.41 -27.05 2.15
CA PRO A 16 -0.04 -25.83 1.52
C PRO A 16 1.12 -24.83 1.57
N ALA A 17 1.41 -24.19 0.44
CA ALA A 17 2.37 -23.08 0.41
C ALA A 17 1.79 -21.94 1.27
N LEU A 18 2.29 -21.79 2.49
CA LEU A 18 1.97 -20.67 3.35
C LEU A 18 2.47 -19.41 2.64
N ALA A 19 1.56 -18.50 2.27
CA ALA A 19 1.95 -17.19 1.79
C ALA A 19 2.78 -16.50 2.88
N ALA A 20 3.95 -15.96 2.52
CA ALA A 20 4.74 -15.21 3.49
C ALA A 20 4.07 -13.85 3.74
N GLU A 21 3.89 -13.52 5.01
CA GLU A 21 3.40 -12.21 5.45
C GLU A 21 4.52 -11.46 6.17
N VAL A 22 4.85 -10.27 5.67
CA VAL A 22 5.79 -9.36 6.34
C VAL A 22 4.98 -8.32 7.11
N ASN A 23 5.09 -8.37 8.43
CA ASN A 23 4.41 -7.46 9.35
C ASN A 23 5.38 -6.37 9.85
N ILE A 24 5.08 -5.11 9.55
CA ILE A 24 5.86 -3.93 9.92
C ILE A 24 5.04 -3.13 10.94
N LEU A 25 5.50 -3.09 12.19
CA LEU A 25 4.93 -2.21 13.22
C LEU A 25 5.61 -0.84 13.16
N VAL A 26 4.83 0.23 13.04
CA VAL A 26 5.32 1.60 13.00
C VAL A 26 5.45 2.14 14.41
N THR A 27 6.69 2.42 14.79
CA THR A 27 7.09 2.99 16.08
C THR A 27 7.81 4.34 15.88
N PRO A 28 7.89 5.21 16.89
CA PRO A 28 8.67 6.45 16.81
C PRO A 28 10.13 6.26 16.37
N GLU A 29 10.74 5.10 16.67
CA GLU A 29 12.09 4.79 16.20
C GLU A 29 12.12 4.40 14.71
N SER A 30 11.11 3.69 14.21
CA SER A 30 11.02 3.40 12.77
C SER A 30 10.83 4.66 11.92
N LEU A 31 10.11 5.66 12.44
CA LEU A 31 9.81 6.93 11.77
C LEU A 31 11.07 7.77 11.51
N LYS A 32 12.07 7.70 12.40
CA LYS A 32 13.36 8.41 12.22
C LYS A 32 14.20 7.88 11.06
N ASN A 33 14.05 6.58 10.77
CA ASN A 33 15.02 5.83 9.95
C ASN A 33 14.49 5.43 8.56
N SER A 34 13.16 5.36 8.38
CA SER A 34 12.54 4.82 7.16
C SER A 34 11.29 5.56 6.67
N TRP A 35 11.02 6.76 7.20
CA TRP A 35 9.85 7.56 6.84
C TRP A 35 10.25 9.00 6.53
N GLN A 36 9.54 9.61 5.58
CA GLN A 36 9.53 11.04 5.37
C GLN A 36 8.62 11.68 6.43
N VAL A 37 9.14 12.65 7.18
CA VAL A 37 8.36 13.46 8.12
C VAL A 37 8.26 14.88 7.58
N VAL A 38 7.06 15.44 7.53
CA VAL A 38 6.76 16.79 7.02
C VAL A 38 5.99 17.55 8.09
N GLY A 39 6.31 18.83 8.29
CA GLY A 39 5.64 19.71 9.27
C GLY A 39 6.32 19.78 10.64
N ALA A 40 7.13 18.78 11.02
CA ALA A 40 7.94 18.75 12.23
C ALA A 40 9.22 17.93 12.05
N GLY A 41 10.12 17.94 13.04
CA GLY A 41 11.26 17.03 13.10
C GLY A 41 10.84 15.64 13.60
N PRO A 42 11.55 14.55 13.23
CA PRO A 42 11.25 13.21 13.74
C PRO A 42 11.33 13.08 15.28
N GLY A 43 12.02 14.00 15.97
CA GLY A 43 12.09 14.05 17.43
C GLY A 43 10.86 14.68 18.11
N ASP A 44 9.98 15.33 17.35
CA ASP A 44 8.74 15.92 17.87
C ASP A 44 7.61 14.88 18.01
N ILE A 45 7.76 13.73 17.35
CA ILE A 45 6.86 12.58 17.47
C ILE A 45 7.20 11.82 18.75
N ARG A 46 6.34 11.93 19.77
CA ARG A 46 6.61 11.45 21.13
C ARG A 46 5.89 10.12 21.39
N PRO A 47 6.54 9.15 22.08
CA PRO A 47 5.84 7.98 22.58
C PRO A 47 4.83 8.38 23.67
N GLU A 48 3.67 7.72 23.68
CA GLU A 48 2.62 7.92 24.68
C GLU A 48 2.05 6.55 25.08
N GLY A 49 2.33 6.12 26.31
CA GLY A 49 1.92 4.80 26.80
C GLY A 49 2.52 3.66 25.95
N LYS A 50 1.67 2.98 25.16
CA LYS A 50 2.06 1.96 24.17
C LYS A 50 2.13 2.50 22.74
N GLY A 51 1.54 3.66 22.50
CA GLY A 51 1.42 4.32 21.21
C GLY A 51 2.34 5.55 21.10
N TRP A 52 1.92 6.51 20.30
CA TRP A 52 2.63 7.76 20.04
C TRP A 52 1.72 8.87 19.53
N ILE A 53 2.14 10.12 19.71
CA ILE A 53 1.42 11.30 19.23
C ILE A 53 2.08 11.81 17.94
N LEU A 54 1.29 11.90 16.87
CA LEU A 54 1.61 12.70 15.69
C LEU A 54 1.19 14.16 15.96
N PRO A 55 2.12 15.13 16.00
CA PRO A 55 1.76 16.53 16.31
C PRO A 55 0.86 17.15 15.23
N ALA A 56 0.15 18.23 15.60
CA ALA A 56 -0.67 19.01 14.67
C ALA A 56 0.14 19.50 13.46
N GLY A 57 -0.46 19.47 12.27
CA GLY A 57 0.16 19.83 11.00
C GLY A 57 1.21 18.84 10.47
N VAL A 58 1.51 17.75 11.20
CA VAL A 58 2.54 16.78 10.82
C VAL A 58 1.97 15.66 9.95
N GLN A 59 2.75 15.26 8.96
CA GLN A 59 2.53 14.06 8.16
C GLN A 59 3.76 13.15 8.24
N VAL A 60 3.51 11.85 8.38
CA VAL A 60 4.51 10.80 8.13
C VAL A 60 4.15 10.04 6.87
N ALA A 61 5.10 9.81 5.98
CA ALA A 61 4.89 9.07 4.73
C ALA A 61 6.03 8.09 4.47
N ARG A 62 5.70 6.98 3.81
CA ARG A 62 6.67 5.97 3.37
C ARG A 62 6.21 5.36 2.06
N GLU A 63 7.12 5.29 1.10
CA GLU A 63 6.96 4.46 -0.09
C GLU A 63 7.14 2.98 0.30
N LEU A 64 6.12 2.18 -0.02
CA LEU A 64 6.15 0.73 0.05
C LEU A 64 6.45 0.23 -1.36
N ALA A 65 7.71 -0.14 -1.60
CA ALA A 65 8.13 -0.79 -2.83
C ALA A 65 7.76 -2.28 -2.85
N GLU A 66 7.90 -2.95 -4.00
CA GLU A 66 7.82 -4.42 -4.16
C GLU A 66 8.90 -5.13 -3.33
N ALA A 67 8.67 -5.23 -2.02
CA ALA A 67 9.50 -6.04 -1.13
C ALA A 67 9.22 -7.52 -1.45
N GLN A 68 10.17 -8.15 -2.13
CA GLN A 68 10.27 -9.62 -2.27
C GLN A 68 9.05 -10.32 -2.90
N GLY A 69 8.30 -9.64 -3.78
CA GLY A 69 7.14 -10.22 -4.46
C GLY A 69 5.83 -10.12 -3.67
N ALA A 70 5.76 -9.28 -2.64
CA ALA A 70 4.49 -8.86 -2.07
C ALA A 70 3.57 -8.29 -3.17
N THR A 71 2.33 -8.78 -3.23
CA THR A 71 1.29 -8.28 -4.15
C THR A 71 0.16 -7.55 -3.42
N GLY A 72 -0.15 -7.97 -2.18
CA GLY A 72 -1.16 -7.35 -1.34
C GLY A 72 -0.56 -6.48 -0.25
N VAL A 73 -1.32 -5.46 0.16
CA VAL A 73 -1.01 -4.65 1.35
C VAL A 73 -2.28 -4.44 2.17
N ALA A 74 -2.13 -4.57 3.48
CA ALA A 74 -3.09 -4.10 4.48
C ALA A 74 -2.40 -3.09 5.40
N VAL A 75 -3.10 -2.01 5.74
CA VAL A 75 -2.67 -1.00 6.70
C VAL A 75 -3.72 -0.91 7.80
N THR A 76 -3.34 -1.28 9.02
CA THR A 76 -4.20 -1.23 10.20
C THR A 76 -3.77 -0.06 11.08
N PHE A 77 -4.63 0.94 11.17
CA PHE A 77 -4.53 2.04 12.13
C PHE A 77 -5.39 1.72 13.37
N ILE A 78 -4.85 1.99 14.55
CA ILE A 78 -5.58 2.00 15.82
C ILE A 78 -5.21 3.30 16.55
N GLY A 79 -6.19 4.07 16.99
CA GLY A 79 -5.94 5.30 17.75
C GLY A 79 -7.18 6.12 18.06
N ARG A 80 -6.97 7.35 18.57
CA ARG A 80 -8.03 8.31 18.94
C ARG A 80 -7.97 9.56 18.07
N PRO A 81 -8.45 9.49 16.81
CA PRO A 81 -8.46 10.62 15.90
C PRO A 81 -9.39 11.74 16.37
N HIS A 82 -9.01 12.98 16.04
CA HIS A 82 -9.90 14.13 16.08
C HIS A 82 -10.74 14.15 14.79
N PHE A 83 -12.05 14.35 14.91
CA PHE A 83 -12.96 14.45 13.79
C PHE A 83 -13.29 15.92 13.52
N ALA A 84 -12.85 16.44 12.37
CA ALA A 84 -13.01 17.84 12.00
C ALA A 84 -14.00 18.03 10.85
N ALA A 85 -14.73 19.15 10.88
CA ALA A 85 -15.62 19.53 9.77
C ALA A 85 -14.88 20.25 8.63
N ALA A 86 -13.82 21.01 8.94
CA ALA A 86 -13.03 21.76 7.96
C ALA A 86 -11.89 20.90 7.39
N ALA A 87 -11.72 20.89 6.06
CA ALA A 87 -10.77 20.02 5.36
C ALA A 87 -9.33 20.10 5.86
N ALA A 88 -8.85 21.28 6.27
CA ALA A 88 -7.48 21.46 6.76
C ALA A 88 -7.22 20.78 8.12
N ASN A 89 -8.27 20.54 8.91
CA ASN A 89 -8.19 19.95 10.24
C ASN A 89 -8.54 18.47 10.28
N MET A 90 -8.96 17.86 9.15
CA MET A 90 -9.23 16.42 9.07
C MET A 90 -7.91 15.64 9.08
N PRO A 91 -7.67 14.77 10.07
CA PRO A 91 -6.63 13.75 9.95
C PRO A 91 -6.98 12.81 8.78
N ALA A 92 -5.97 12.25 8.13
CA ALA A 92 -6.17 11.33 7.02
C ALA A 92 -5.13 10.20 6.99
N LEU A 93 -5.61 8.99 6.67
CA LEU A 93 -4.81 7.83 6.29
C LEU A 93 -4.86 7.69 4.76
N GLU A 94 -3.72 7.81 4.09
CA GLU A 94 -3.58 7.67 2.64
C GLU A 94 -2.82 6.39 2.31
N PHE A 95 -3.26 5.68 1.27
CA PHE A 95 -2.63 4.47 0.78
C PHE A 95 -2.87 4.34 -0.72
N GLY A 96 -1.83 4.60 -1.52
CA GLY A 96 -1.93 4.65 -2.97
C GLY A 96 -2.90 5.75 -3.41
N ASP A 97 -3.95 5.37 -4.16
CA ASP A 97 -5.02 6.28 -4.60
C ASP A 97 -6.16 6.41 -3.56
N ALA A 98 -6.14 5.64 -2.48
CA ALA A 98 -7.18 5.68 -1.44
C ALA A 98 -6.82 6.65 -0.30
N LEU A 99 -7.81 7.41 0.16
CA LEU A 99 -7.73 8.28 1.32
C LEU A 99 -8.92 7.99 2.24
N VAL A 100 -8.66 7.81 3.53
CA VAL A 100 -9.67 7.72 4.59
C VAL A 100 -9.52 8.95 5.49
N ALA A 101 -10.53 9.81 5.50
CA ALA A 101 -10.58 11.00 6.35
C ALA A 101 -11.40 10.74 7.61
N PHE A 102 -10.95 11.30 8.73
CA PHE A 102 -11.68 11.35 9.99
C PHE A 102 -12.42 12.71 10.07
N ALA A 103 -13.69 12.73 9.63
CA ALA A 103 -14.45 13.95 9.38
C ALA A 103 -15.70 14.06 10.26
N ARG A 104 -16.09 15.27 10.65
CA ARG A 104 -17.29 15.50 11.48
C ARG A 104 -18.50 15.87 10.62
N SER A 105 -19.64 15.25 10.90
CA SER A 105 -20.92 15.49 10.22
C SER A 105 -21.99 15.82 11.26
N GLY A 106 -22.24 17.12 11.47
CA GLY A 106 -23.05 17.57 12.61
C GLY A 106 -22.31 17.33 13.93
N ASP A 107 -22.88 16.50 14.81
CA ASP A 107 -22.25 16.11 16.08
C ASP A 107 -21.55 14.74 16.03
N ASP A 108 -21.77 13.96 14.97
CA ASP A 108 -21.18 12.64 14.81
C ASP A 108 -19.81 12.69 14.12
N GLY A 109 -18.90 11.82 14.57
CA GLY A 109 -17.72 11.45 13.79
C GLY A 109 -18.12 10.50 12.67
N VAL A 110 -17.63 10.72 11.45
CA VAL A 110 -17.79 9.82 10.31
C VAL A 110 -16.46 9.55 9.63
N LEU A 111 -16.31 8.34 9.10
CA LEU A 111 -15.21 8.01 8.20
C LEU A 111 -15.67 8.24 6.77
N VAL A 112 -14.86 8.96 5.98
CA VAL A 112 -15.15 9.17 4.55
C VAL A 112 -13.99 8.67 3.72
N VAL A 113 -14.31 7.80 2.76
CA VAL A 113 -13.34 7.19 1.85
C VAL A 113 -13.40 7.87 0.50
N LEU A 114 -12.26 8.29 -0.01
CA LEU A 114 -12.08 8.77 -1.38
C LEU A 114 -11.10 7.84 -2.09
N ILE A 115 -11.36 7.50 -3.36
CA ILE A 115 -10.46 6.65 -4.15
C ILE A 115 -10.24 7.29 -5.52
N GLY A 116 -9.03 7.79 -5.75
CA GLY A 116 -8.71 8.60 -6.91
C GLY A 116 -9.70 9.75 -7.08
N GLU A 117 -10.27 9.88 -8.28
CA GLU A 117 -11.23 10.94 -8.60
C GLU A 117 -12.71 10.59 -8.31
N ASN A 118 -13.01 9.39 -7.79
CA ASN A 118 -14.39 8.98 -7.48
C ASN A 118 -15.06 9.89 -6.45
N GLU A 119 -16.40 9.87 -6.38
CA GLU A 119 -17.12 10.64 -5.35
C GLU A 119 -16.82 10.14 -3.93
N PRO A 120 -16.77 11.03 -2.92
CA PRO A 120 -16.51 10.62 -1.54
C PRO A 120 -17.62 9.73 -0.99
N VAL A 121 -17.25 8.57 -0.46
CA VAL A 121 -18.14 7.60 0.15
C VAL A 121 -18.08 7.73 1.66
N VAL A 122 -19.14 8.28 2.25
CA VAL A 122 -19.33 8.27 3.72
C VAL A 122 -19.60 6.83 4.14
N LEU A 123 -18.80 6.29 5.06
CA LEU A 123 -19.06 4.97 5.63
C LEU A 123 -20.34 5.02 6.48
N PRO A 124 -21.17 3.95 6.50
CA PRO A 124 -22.42 3.93 7.24
C PRO A 124 -22.20 3.71 8.75
N PHE A 125 -21.14 4.29 9.31
CA PHE A 125 -20.67 4.14 10.68
C PHE A 125 -20.51 5.53 11.30
N ALA A 126 -21.26 5.78 12.39
CA ALA A 126 -21.14 7.00 13.18
C ALA A 126 -20.38 6.70 14.47
N PHE A 127 -19.52 7.62 14.88
CA PHE A 127 -18.65 7.49 16.07
C PHE A 127 -19.01 8.55 17.09
N LEU A 128 -19.20 8.12 18.34
CA LEU A 128 -19.39 9.02 19.47
C LEU A 128 -18.11 9.82 19.72
N LEU A 129 -18.27 11.13 19.82
CA LEU A 129 -17.18 12.07 20.07
C LEU A 129 -17.19 12.54 21.52
N GLU A 130 -15.99 12.75 22.07
CA GLU A 130 -15.77 13.56 23.27
C GLU A 130 -16.04 15.04 22.97
N GLU A 131 -16.19 15.87 24.01
CA GLU A 131 -16.45 17.31 23.88
C GLU A 131 -15.42 18.05 22.99
N ALA A 132 -14.18 17.54 22.96
CA ALA A 132 -13.09 18.03 22.12
C ALA A 132 -13.06 17.42 20.70
N GLY A 133 -14.12 16.77 20.22
CA GLY A 133 -14.22 16.21 18.86
C GLY A 133 -13.38 14.96 18.59
N ARG A 134 -12.72 14.38 19.60
CA ARG A 134 -11.98 13.11 19.49
C ARG A 134 -12.92 11.92 19.63
N SER A 135 -12.58 10.75 19.08
CA SER A 135 -13.35 9.54 19.40
C SER A 135 -13.28 9.19 20.89
N ALA A 136 -14.43 8.85 21.47
CA ALA A 136 -14.51 8.41 22.87
C ALA A 136 -13.75 7.09 23.13
N GLU A 137 -13.66 6.25 22.11
CA GLU A 137 -12.96 4.97 22.13
C GLU A 137 -11.89 4.89 21.03
N PRO A 138 -10.84 4.04 21.17
CA PRO A 138 -9.90 3.78 20.10
C PRO A 138 -10.59 3.16 18.89
N LEU A 139 -10.36 3.73 17.71
CA LEU A 139 -10.91 3.22 16.45
C LEU A 139 -9.87 2.38 15.73
N GLN A 140 -10.24 1.15 15.38
CA GLN A 140 -9.47 0.29 14.50
C GLN A 140 -10.01 0.40 13.06
N VAL A 141 -9.15 0.85 12.14
CA VAL A 141 -9.44 0.96 10.71
C VAL A 141 -8.40 0.15 9.93
N CYS A 142 -8.82 -0.83 9.15
CA CYS A 142 -7.95 -1.60 8.25
C CYS A 142 -8.26 -1.27 6.80
N LEU A 143 -7.33 -0.63 6.11
CA LEU A 143 -7.40 -0.36 4.67
C LEU A 143 -6.56 -1.39 3.93
N ARG A 144 -7.18 -2.17 3.03
CA ARG A 144 -6.49 -3.17 2.20
C ARG A 144 -6.68 -2.88 0.72
N PHE A 145 -5.72 -3.32 -0.09
CA PHE A 145 -5.89 -3.41 -1.54
C PHE A 145 -5.69 -4.85 -2.01
N ASP A 146 -6.70 -5.35 -2.72
CA ASP A 146 -6.68 -6.61 -3.44
C ASP A 146 -6.21 -6.34 -4.88
N PRO A 147 -4.99 -6.78 -5.26
CA PRO A 147 -4.44 -6.55 -6.60
C PRO A 147 -5.12 -7.38 -7.69
N PHE A 148 -5.69 -8.54 -7.33
CA PHE A 148 -6.32 -9.45 -8.29
C PHE A 148 -7.68 -8.93 -8.72
N ASN A 149 -8.50 -8.52 -7.75
CA ASN A 149 -9.81 -7.94 -8.01
C ASN A 149 -9.77 -6.42 -8.27
N LYS A 150 -8.62 -5.77 -8.00
CA LYS A 150 -8.42 -4.31 -8.08
C LYS A 150 -9.44 -3.55 -7.23
N ARG A 151 -9.59 -3.98 -5.98
CA ARG A 151 -10.55 -3.38 -5.03
C ARG A 151 -9.83 -2.96 -3.76
N TYR A 152 -10.28 -1.86 -3.20
CA TYR A 152 -9.93 -1.49 -1.83
C TYR A 152 -11.01 -2.03 -0.89
N SER A 153 -10.61 -2.50 0.29
CA SER A 153 -11.54 -2.77 1.38
C SER A 153 -11.19 -1.91 2.59
N VAL A 154 -12.20 -1.37 3.26
CA VAL A 154 -12.06 -0.67 4.53
C VAL A 154 -12.85 -1.45 5.57
N ASP A 155 -12.14 -2.03 6.53
CA ASP A 155 -12.73 -2.71 7.68
C ASP A 155 -12.71 -1.78 8.90
N VAL A 156 -13.82 -1.71 9.61
CA VAL A 156 -13.98 -0.97 10.86
C VAL A 156 -14.78 -1.85 11.84
N GLY A 157 -14.14 -2.30 12.91
CA GLY A 157 -14.71 -3.36 13.75
C GLY A 157 -15.03 -4.62 12.92
N ASP A 158 -16.26 -5.12 13.05
CA ASP A 158 -16.77 -6.31 12.32
C ASP A 158 -17.36 -5.98 10.92
N GLN A 159 -17.19 -4.74 10.43
CA GLN A 159 -17.85 -4.25 9.23
C GLN A 159 -16.84 -3.92 8.11
N THR A 160 -17.06 -4.48 6.92
CA THR A 160 -16.21 -4.27 5.72
C THR A 160 -17.00 -3.55 4.63
N LEU A 161 -16.43 -2.50 4.05
CA LEU A 161 -16.87 -1.91 2.78
C LEU A 161 -15.85 -2.18 1.68
N THR A 162 -16.27 -2.69 0.52
CA THR A 162 -15.40 -2.98 -0.63
C THR A 162 -15.69 -2.07 -1.81
N ILE A 163 -14.76 -1.17 -2.14
CA ILE A 163 -14.89 -0.15 -3.19
C ILE A 163 -14.01 -0.53 -4.40
N PRO A 164 -14.48 -0.40 -5.65
CA PRO A 164 -13.64 -0.57 -6.84
C PRO A 164 -12.46 0.41 -6.85
N GLY A 165 -11.26 -0.08 -7.18
CA GLY A 165 -10.09 0.77 -7.43
C GLY A 165 -10.16 1.46 -8.81
N PRO A 166 -9.31 2.48 -9.05
CA PRO A 166 -9.28 3.15 -10.33
C PRO A 166 -8.63 2.26 -11.41
N PRO A 167 -9.04 2.40 -12.68
CA PRO A 167 -8.47 1.60 -13.76
C PRO A 167 -6.98 1.94 -13.95
N GLY A 168 -6.14 0.90 -13.94
CA GLY A 168 -4.69 1.03 -14.13
C GLY A 168 -3.86 1.00 -12.85
N HIS A 169 -4.47 1.08 -11.65
CA HIS A 169 -3.72 0.87 -10.40
C HIS A 169 -3.21 -0.58 -10.32
N GLY A 170 -1.90 -0.75 -10.14
CA GLY A 170 -1.20 -2.04 -10.25
C GLY A 170 -0.90 -2.74 -8.93
N GLY A 171 -1.12 -2.08 -7.79
CA GLY A 171 -0.51 -2.47 -6.52
C GLY A 171 0.79 -1.70 -6.32
N LEU A 172 1.81 -2.37 -5.77
CA LEU A 172 3.10 -1.77 -5.45
C LEU A 172 3.84 -1.23 -6.70
N PRO A 173 4.70 -0.19 -6.58
CA PRO A 173 4.94 0.61 -5.38
C PRO A 173 3.77 1.54 -5.04
N VAL A 174 3.51 1.75 -3.74
CA VAL A 174 2.48 2.66 -3.24
C VAL A 174 3.01 3.49 -2.08
N THR A 175 2.59 4.76 -1.99
CA THR A 175 2.85 5.54 -0.79
C THR A 175 1.76 5.28 0.25
N LEU A 176 2.19 4.99 1.47
CA LEU A 176 1.39 5.12 2.69
C LEU A 176 1.72 6.45 3.35
N ALA A 177 0.72 7.25 3.70
CA ALA A 177 0.88 8.40 4.58
C ALA A 177 -0.16 8.43 5.69
N LEU A 178 0.23 8.95 6.85
CA LEU A 178 -0.65 9.30 7.95
C LEU A 178 -0.44 10.77 8.30
N SER A 179 -1.53 11.54 8.37
CA SER A 179 -1.49 12.97 8.64
C SER A 179 -2.40 13.35 9.81
N ALA A 180 -1.91 14.26 10.64
CA ALA A 180 -2.70 14.99 11.61
C ALA A 180 -3.37 16.21 10.94
N GLY A 181 -4.43 16.73 11.55
CA GLY A 181 -5.03 18.00 11.13
C GLY A 181 -4.11 19.18 11.44
N GLU A 182 -4.30 20.32 10.76
CA GLU A 182 -3.46 21.51 10.94
C GLU A 182 -3.38 22.00 12.39
N ASN A 183 -4.48 21.91 13.14
CA ASN A 183 -4.57 22.41 14.53
C ASN A 183 -4.59 21.30 15.61
N ASP A 184 -4.79 20.03 15.24
CA ASP A 184 -5.07 18.94 16.18
C ASP A 184 -4.10 17.77 16.03
N SER A 185 -3.50 17.35 17.16
CA SER A 185 -2.65 16.16 17.20
C SER A 185 -3.44 14.86 17.06
N LEU A 186 -2.85 13.87 16.41
CA LEU A 186 -3.41 12.53 16.25
C LEU A 186 -2.71 11.55 17.22
N ALA A 187 -3.49 10.95 18.13
CA ALA A 187 -2.99 9.89 19.02
C ALA A 187 -3.09 8.54 18.29
N VAL A 188 -1.97 7.83 18.18
CA VAL A 188 -1.82 6.56 17.47
C VAL A 188 -1.44 5.47 18.46
N ASP A 189 -2.38 4.59 18.79
CA ASP A 189 -2.12 3.43 19.66
C ASP A 189 -1.30 2.35 18.93
N SER A 190 -1.57 2.16 17.64
CA SER A 190 -0.81 1.28 16.75
C SER A 190 -0.98 1.69 15.28
N LEU A 191 0.07 1.52 14.49
CA LEU A 191 -0.01 1.54 13.04
C LEU A 191 0.81 0.34 12.52
N GLN A 192 0.14 -0.60 11.87
CA GLN A 192 0.74 -1.84 11.37
C GLN A 192 0.52 -1.95 9.86
N ILE A 193 1.54 -2.40 9.15
CA ILE A 193 1.50 -2.68 7.71
C ILE A 193 1.75 -4.19 7.55
N THR A 194 0.85 -4.87 6.86
CA THR A 194 1.03 -6.28 6.47
C THR A 194 1.20 -6.33 4.96
N LEU A 195 2.34 -6.82 4.50
CA LEU A 195 2.62 -7.09 3.09
C LEU A 195 2.43 -8.59 2.86
N SER A 196 1.67 -8.97 1.84
CA SER A 196 1.37 -10.38 1.53
C SER A 196 1.86 -10.77 0.14
N GLU A 197 2.63 -11.85 0.09
CA GLU A 197 2.95 -12.55 -1.16
C GLU A 197 1.69 -13.17 -1.79
N PRO A 198 1.65 -13.33 -3.13
CA PRO A 198 0.56 -14.01 -3.78
C PRO A 198 0.56 -15.47 -3.35
N ALA A 199 -0.59 -15.99 -2.90
CA ALA A 199 -0.74 -17.42 -2.68
C ALA A 199 -0.43 -18.16 -3.98
N ILE A 200 0.61 -19.00 -3.99
CA ILE A 200 0.94 -19.84 -5.14
C ILE A 200 -0.16 -20.90 -5.25
N VAL A 201 -1.17 -20.60 -6.07
CA VAL A 201 -2.15 -21.58 -6.53
C VAL A 201 -1.40 -22.53 -7.45
N VAL A 202 -0.85 -23.61 -6.89
CA VAL A 202 -0.38 -24.75 -7.67
C VAL A 202 -1.63 -25.36 -8.30
N PRO A 203 -1.83 -25.29 -9.63
CA PRO A 203 -2.94 -26.00 -10.25
C PRO A 203 -2.73 -27.49 -10.00
N ASP A 204 -3.80 -28.19 -9.61
CA ASP A 204 -3.76 -29.64 -9.40
C ASP A 204 -3.10 -30.31 -10.61
N ALA A 205 -1.98 -30.99 -10.36
CA ALA A 205 -1.32 -31.75 -11.40
C ALA A 205 -2.34 -32.78 -11.93
N PRO A 206 -2.63 -32.81 -13.25
CA PRO A 206 -3.61 -33.73 -13.79
C PRO A 206 -3.16 -35.15 -13.43
N VAL A 207 -4.01 -35.86 -12.69
CA VAL A 207 -3.70 -37.21 -12.20
C VAL A 207 -3.59 -38.13 -13.41
N GLY A 208 -2.36 -38.34 -13.86
CA GLY A 208 -1.98 -39.26 -14.92
C GLY A 208 -2.14 -40.72 -14.48
N GLY A 209 -3.39 -41.13 -14.24
CA GLY A 209 -3.77 -42.50 -13.93
C GLY A 209 -3.56 -43.40 -15.15
N VAL A 210 -2.63 -44.35 -15.02
CA VAL A 210 -2.14 -45.16 -16.14
C VAL A 210 -3.12 -46.30 -16.48
N ASN A 211 -3.53 -46.37 -17.74
CA ASN A 211 -4.03 -47.51 -18.51
C ASN A 211 -4.81 -48.65 -17.82
N ASN A 212 -6.05 -48.86 -18.28
CA ASN A 212 -6.48 -50.16 -18.78
C ASN A 212 -7.46 -49.96 -19.94
N GLY A 213 -7.30 -50.68 -21.04
CA GLY A 213 -7.91 -50.34 -22.33
C GLY A 213 -9.01 -51.28 -22.81
N SER A 214 -9.84 -50.76 -23.73
CA SER A 214 -10.57 -51.50 -24.75
C SER A 214 -10.84 -50.58 -25.96
N GLU A 215 -11.07 -51.17 -27.13
CA GLU A 215 -10.82 -50.57 -28.44
C GLU A 215 -11.92 -49.61 -28.96
N GLY A 216 -11.56 -48.63 -29.82
CA GLY A 216 -12.57 -47.73 -30.42
C GLY A 216 -12.06 -46.57 -31.30
N ALA A 217 -11.41 -46.87 -32.42
CA ALA A 217 -11.25 -46.06 -33.66
C ALA A 217 -11.26 -44.49 -33.67
N ALA A 218 -10.17 -43.92 -34.21
CA ALA A 218 -10.04 -42.62 -34.95
C ALA A 218 -10.55 -41.30 -34.27
N THR A 219 -9.78 -40.20 -34.26
CA THR A 219 -9.07 -39.58 -35.40
C THR A 219 -7.97 -38.63 -34.90
N ARG A 220 -6.86 -38.48 -35.64
CA ARG A 220 -5.81 -37.48 -35.42
C ARG A 220 -6.10 -36.26 -36.32
N PRO A 221 -6.24 -35.04 -35.78
CA PRO A 221 -5.10 -34.10 -35.68
C PRO A 221 -5.07 -33.25 -34.38
N ASP A 222 -3.95 -32.64 -33.95
CA ASP A 222 -2.53 -33.08 -33.98
C ASP A 222 -1.70 -32.16 -33.02
N GLN A 223 -0.38 -32.28 -33.02
CA GLN A 223 0.55 -31.51 -32.18
C GLN A 223 1.30 -30.40 -32.93
N ALA A 224 0.83 -29.14 -32.90
CA ALA A 224 1.53 -28.03 -33.57
C ALA A 224 1.35 -26.59 -33.01
N THR A 225 0.94 -26.36 -31.74
CA THR A 225 0.97 -24.99 -31.17
C THR A 225 0.95 -24.97 -29.63
N ALA A 226 2.12 -24.82 -28.98
CA ALA A 226 2.27 -24.31 -27.58
C ALA A 226 3.76 -24.19 -27.12
N ARG A 227 4.72 -23.97 -28.03
CA ARG A 227 6.15 -23.72 -27.67
C ARG A 227 6.74 -22.51 -28.40
N ALA A 228 6.08 -21.37 -28.20
CA ALA A 228 6.60 -20.02 -28.27
C ALA A 228 5.73 -19.23 -27.26
N SER A 229 6.24 -18.58 -26.22
CA SER A 229 7.42 -17.70 -26.21
C SER A 229 8.06 -17.67 -24.81
N ALA A 230 9.33 -18.10 -24.69
CA ALA A 230 10.12 -17.92 -23.46
C ALA A 230 11.65 -18.13 -23.66
N GLN A 231 12.25 -17.66 -24.76
CA GLN A 231 13.73 -17.66 -24.88
C GLN A 231 14.28 -16.74 -25.99
N ALA A 232 14.55 -15.48 -25.64
CA ALA A 232 15.55 -14.54 -26.19
C ALA A 232 15.38 -13.20 -25.43
N ALA A 233 16.40 -12.48 -24.96
CA ALA A 233 17.81 -12.57 -25.26
C ALA A 233 18.71 -12.32 -24.02
N ILE A 234 19.82 -13.05 -23.94
CA ILE A 234 21.00 -12.75 -23.10
C ILE A 234 22.23 -12.97 -23.98
N GLY A 235 23.20 -12.05 -23.91
CA GLY A 235 24.49 -12.07 -24.65
C GLY A 235 24.48 -11.13 -25.86
N SER A 236 25.17 -9.97 -25.86
CA SER A 236 26.65 -9.74 -25.87
C SER A 236 27.32 -10.13 -27.20
N GLY A 237 28.10 -9.28 -27.88
CA GLY A 237 28.50 -7.88 -27.62
C GLY A 237 29.68 -7.46 -28.53
N ALA A 238 30.25 -6.26 -28.29
CA ALA A 238 31.49 -5.73 -28.91
C ALA A 238 31.47 -5.46 -30.45
N SER A 239 32.20 -4.51 -31.04
CA SER A 239 33.01 -3.38 -30.50
C SER A 239 33.33 -2.38 -31.64
N ALA A 240 33.37 -1.08 -31.36
CA ALA A 240 34.12 -0.11 -32.17
C ALA A 240 34.56 1.12 -31.35
N ARG A 241 35.88 1.21 -31.15
CA ARG A 241 36.69 2.39 -30.77
C ARG A 241 36.69 3.42 -31.94
N GLU A 242 37.10 4.69 -31.88
CA GLU A 242 37.73 5.62 -30.91
C GLU A 242 37.82 6.99 -31.66
N ALA A 243 37.71 8.16 -31.02
CA ALA A 243 38.87 8.98 -30.60
C ALA A 243 38.40 10.32 -29.95
N ALA A 244 39.31 10.99 -29.25
CA ALA A 244 39.03 12.13 -28.35
C ALA A 244 39.41 13.52 -28.91
N ALA A 245 38.88 14.59 -28.28
CA ALA A 245 39.60 15.85 -28.06
C ALA A 245 38.92 16.76 -27.00
N THR A 246 39.66 17.13 -25.96
CA THR A 246 39.55 18.39 -25.18
C THR A 246 40.71 19.31 -25.63
N PRO A 247 40.71 20.65 -25.48
CA PRO A 247 40.54 21.40 -24.22
C PRO A 247 39.50 22.57 -24.39
N ASP A 248 39.42 23.66 -23.62
CA ASP A 248 40.23 24.20 -22.51
C ASP A 248 39.39 25.06 -21.52
N VAL A 249 39.99 25.50 -20.41
CA VAL A 249 39.40 26.37 -19.39
C VAL A 249 39.52 27.86 -19.77
N ARG A 250 38.44 28.64 -19.56
CA ARG A 250 38.57 30.03 -19.09
C ARG A 250 37.36 30.49 -18.30
N ALA A 251 37.63 31.09 -17.13
CA ALA A 251 36.63 31.64 -16.24
C ALA A 251 36.17 33.02 -16.69
N SER A 252 34.90 33.32 -16.45
CA SER A 252 34.41 34.66 -16.07
C SER A 252 33.24 34.45 -15.12
N ALA A 253 33.36 34.99 -13.91
CA ALA A 253 32.25 35.06 -12.98
C ALA A 253 31.33 36.21 -13.40
N ASP A 254 30.03 35.99 -13.38
CA ASP A 254 29.10 37.10 -13.19
C ASP A 254 27.92 36.66 -12.32
N SER A 255 27.60 37.51 -11.35
CA SER A 255 26.70 37.17 -10.25
C SER A 255 25.23 37.23 -10.69
N LYS A 256 24.55 36.09 -10.71
CA LYS A 256 23.08 36.04 -10.63
C LYS A 256 22.66 35.11 -9.51
N ALA A 257 21.67 35.56 -8.74
CA ALA A 257 21.24 34.94 -7.48
C ALA A 257 20.92 33.45 -7.65
N PRO A 258 21.15 32.61 -6.62
CA PRO A 258 20.75 31.21 -6.66
C PRO A 258 19.23 31.13 -6.83
N THR A 259 18.81 30.66 -8.00
CA THR A 259 17.47 30.09 -8.19
C THR A 259 17.26 29.00 -7.15
N PRO A 260 16.12 28.96 -6.44
CA PRO A 260 15.83 27.84 -5.56
C PRO A 260 15.80 26.56 -6.39
N SER A 261 16.72 25.65 -6.13
CA SER A 261 16.75 24.35 -6.83
C SER A 261 15.52 23.56 -6.44
N THR A 262 14.61 23.37 -7.38
CA THR A 262 13.41 22.56 -7.25
C THR A 262 13.77 21.10 -6.97
N LEU A 263 13.87 20.75 -5.70
CA LEU A 263 14.00 19.37 -5.23
C LEU A 263 12.62 18.88 -4.79
N GLU A 264 11.69 18.81 -5.75
CA GLU A 264 10.39 18.17 -5.57
C GLU A 264 10.58 16.65 -5.50
N ILE A 265 10.85 16.14 -4.29
CA ILE A 265 10.63 14.73 -3.95
C ILE A 265 9.36 14.69 -3.09
N TYR A 266 8.22 14.74 -3.79
CA TYR A 266 6.87 14.69 -3.26
C TYR A 266 6.07 13.62 -3.99
N THR A 267 5.74 12.52 -3.31
CA THR A 267 4.51 11.76 -3.59
C THR A 267 4.10 10.93 -2.36
N PRO A 268 3.27 11.47 -1.47
CA PRO A 268 1.84 11.10 -1.40
C PRO A 268 1.00 12.01 -2.31
N MET A 269 -0.33 12.06 -2.17
CA MET A 269 -1.10 13.14 -2.80
C MET A 269 -0.43 14.47 -2.41
N SER A 270 0.13 15.20 -3.40
CA SER A 270 0.85 16.45 -3.11
C SER A 270 -0.01 17.31 -2.19
N GLY A 271 0.57 18.05 -1.23
CA GLY A 271 -0.23 18.67 -0.16
C GLY A 271 -1.44 19.48 -0.67
N HIS A 272 -1.32 20.02 -1.88
CA HIS A 272 -2.41 20.58 -2.68
C HIS A 272 -3.53 19.58 -3.06
N ARG A 273 -3.22 18.45 -3.73
CA ARG A 273 -4.17 17.37 -4.06
C ARG A 273 -4.83 16.77 -2.82
N ARG A 274 -4.07 16.56 -1.74
CA ARG A 274 -4.62 16.06 -0.46
C ARG A 274 -5.66 17.03 0.09
N LEU A 275 -5.33 18.32 0.14
CA LEU A 275 -6.27 19.35 0.61
C LEU A 275 -7.48 19.50 -0.33
N GLU A 276 -7.32 19.30 -1.64
CA GLU A 276 -8.43 19.27 -2.59
C GLU A 276 -9.37 18.08 -2.36
N ALA A 277 -8.83 16.88 -2.15
CA ALA A 277 -9.58 15.69 -1.74
C ALA A 277 -10.37 15.92 -0.44
N LEU A 278 -9.71 16.44 0.60
CA LEU A 278 -10.38 16.76 1.88
C LEU A 278 -11.46 17.85 1.70
N ARG A 279 -11.26 18.82 0.79
CA ARG A 279 -12.30 19.80 0.43
C ARG A 279 -13.47 19.21 -0.35
N ARG A 280 -13.28 18.12 -1.10
CA ARG A 280 -14.38 17.35 -1.71
C ARG A 280 -15.20 16.65 -0.63
N ILE A 281 -14.54 16.07 0.37
CA ILE A 281 -15.18 15.47 1.55
C ILE A 281 -15.97 16.52 2.34
N GLU A 282 -15.36 17.67 2.67
CA GLU A 282 -16.03 18.79 3.34
C GLU A 282 -17.31 19.22 2.60
N ARG A 283 -17.25 19.45 1.28
CA ARG A 283 -18.44 19.78 0.48
C ARG A 283 -19.49 18.68 0.46
N ARG A 284 -19.10 17.41 0.54
CA ARG A 284 -20.02 16.26 0.54
C ARG A 284 -20.79 16.11 1.86
N LEU A 285 -20.23 16.62 2.96
CA LEU A 285 -20.80 16.60 4.32
C LEU A 285 -21.60 17.87 4.66
N GLN A 286 -21.55 18.91 3.83
CA GLN A 286 -22.41 20.08 3.99
C GLN A 286 -23.88 19.75 3.61
N PRO A 287 -24.87 20.27 4.36
CA PRO A 287 -26.30 20.02 4.13
C PRO A 287 -26.89 20.78 2.94
#